data_AF-A0A5K1AS59-F1
#
_entry.id   AF-A0A5K1AS59-F1
#
_cell.length_a   1.000
_cell.length_b   1.000
_cell.length_c   1.000
_cell.angle_alpha   90.00
_cell.angle_beta   90.00
_cell.angle_gamma   90.00
#
_symmetry.space_group_name_H-M   'P 1'
#
loop_
_entity.id
_entity.type
_entity.pdbx_description
1 polymer ?
#
loop_
_entity_poly.entity_id
_entity_poly.type
_entity_poly.pdbx_seq_one_letter_code
_entity_poly.pdbx_strand_id
1 'polypeptide(L)'
;VASFLGKRSMSFSGLELCEEMNGEDDLSDDCSQTGEKKKRLNMEQVKTLERNFELGNKLEPERKMQLARALGLQPRQIAIWFQNRRARWKTKQLEKDYDLLKKQYEAVKADNDLLQAQNKKLQSE
;
A
#
# COMPACT_ATOMS: atom_id res chain seq x y z
N VAL A 1 12.80 24.54 -26.07
CA VAL A 1 11.92 23.41 -25.67
C VAL A 1 12.56 22.76 -24.46
N ALA A 2 12.08 23.09 -23.26
CA ALA A 2 12.65 22.62 -22.00
C ALA A 2 11.81 21.46 -21.46
N SER A 3 12.42 20.29 -21.32
CA SER A 3 11.76 19.08 -20.81
C SER A 3 11.88 19.03 -19.29
N PHE A 4 10.81 19.38 -18.58
CA PHE A 4 10.66 19.13 -17.15
C PHE A 4 10.37 17.63 -16.90
N LEU A 5 11.39 16.85 -16.56
CA LEU A 5 11.19 15.56 -15.91
C LEU A 5 11.36 15.74 -14.41
N GLY A 6 10.21 15.78 -13.72
CA GLY A 6 10.09 15.96 -12.29
C GLY A 6 10.90 14.93 -11.51
N LYS A 7 11.86 15.44 -10.72
CA LYS A 7 12.54 14.69 -9.67
C LYS A 7 11.50 14.42 -8.57
N ARG A 8 11.14 13.14 -8.37
CA ARG A 8 10.32 12.72 -7.22
C ARG A 8 11.15 12.92 -5.95
N SER A 9 11.06 14.10 -5.37
CA SER A 9 11.42 14.34 -3.97
C SER A 9 10.17 14.06 -3.13
N MET A 10 10.18 12.94 -2.41
CA MET A 10 9.19 12.67 -1.35
C MET A 10 9.96 12.73 -0.04
N SER A 11 10.30 13.93 0.41
CA SER A 11 10.61 14.18 1.80
C SER A 11 9.29 14.18 2.58
N PHE A 12 8.85 13.01 3.02
CA PHE A 12 7.75 12.86 3.97
C PHE A 12 8.35 12.75 5.36
N SER A 13 8.50 13.89 6.02
CA SER A 13 8.82 13.98 7.44
C SER A 13 7.54 14.20 8.22
N GLY A 14 7.19 13.26 9.10
CA GLY A 14 6.25 13.46 10.21
C GLY A 14 4.84 12.90 10.01
N LEU A 15 4.59 11.67 10.49
CA LEU A 15 3.89 11.41 11.75
C LEU A 15 3.85 9.89 11.99
N GLU A 16 4.23 9.46 13.19
CA GLU A 16 4.33 8.06 13.61
C GLU A 16 2.97 7.40 13.85
N LEU A 17 2.90 6.09 13.58
CA LEU A 17 2.58 5.02 14.53
C LEU A 17 1.81 3.87 13.87
N CYS A 18 2.52 2.77 13.62
CA CYS A 18 2.00 1.44 13.92
C CYS A 18 3.18 0.71 14.58
N GLU A 19 3.09 0.57 15.90
CA GLU A 19 4.03 -0.16 16.75
C GLU A 19 4.24 -1.61 16.29
N GLU A 20 5.51 -2.00 16.44
CA GLU A 20 6.09 -3.30 16.77
C GLU A 20 5.59 -4.59 16.07
N MET A 21 6.50 -5.17 15.28
CA MET A 21 6.95 -6.54 15.59
C MET A 21 8.43 -6.68 15.26
N ASN A 22 9.23 -6.89 16.32
CA ASN A 22 10.63 -7.27 16.29
C ASN A 22 10.86 -8.58 15.54
N GLY A 23 12.07 -8.69 14.99
CA GLY A 23 12.61 -9.86 14.32
C GLY A 23 14.01 -9.52 13.81
N GLU A 24 14.87 -9.17 14.76
CA GLU A 24 16.32 -9.21 14.60
C GLU A 24 16.74 -10.60 14.10
N ASP A 25 17.42 -10.63 12.97
CA ASP A 25 18.36 -11.68 12.58
C ASP A 25 19.38 -11.00 11.67
N ASP A 26 20.45 -10.54 12.32
CA ASP A 26 21.73 -10.28 11.70
C ASP A 26 22.26 -11.62 11.16
N LEU A 27 22.13 -11.82 9.85
CA LEU A 27 22.96 -12.73 9.09
C LEU A 27 23.54 -11.95 7.92
N SER A 28 24.69 -11.34 8.21
CA SER A 28 25.78 -11.09 7.28
C SER A 28 25.76 -12.06 6.09
N ASP A 29 25.50 -11.55 4.89
CA ASP A 29 25.95 -12.17 3.65
C ASP A 29 26.60 -11.08 2.79
N ASP A 30 27.92 -11.20 2.78
CA ASP A 30 28.97 -10.58 1.99
C ASP A 30 28.61 -9.56 0.90
N CYS A 31 29.38 -8.47 0.93
CA CYS A 31 29.44 -7.45 -0.09
C CYS A 31 30.13 -8.02 -1.34
N SER A 32 29.39 -8.74 -2.21
CA SER A 32 29.85 -9.09 -3.56
C SER A 32 28.69 -9.50 -4.48
N GLN A 33 28.00 -8.51 -5.07
CA GLN A 33 27.55 -8.56 -6.48
C GLN A 33 26.95 -7.22 -6.90
N THR A 34 27.86 -6.34 -7.31
CA THR A 34 27.59 -5.21 -8.17
C THR A 34 26.75 -5.63 -9.38
N GLY A 35 25.46 -5.24 -9.40
CA GLY A 35 24.71 -5.16 -10.65
C GLY A 35 23.73 -6.28 -10.96
N GLU A 36 23.06 -6.88 -9.97
CA GLU A 36 21.78 -7.56 -10.23
C GLU A 36 20.74 -6.51 -10.66
N LYS A 37 20.77 -6.22 -11.96
CA LYS A 37 19.80 -5.40 -12.67
C LYS A 37 18.41 -5.74 -12.14
N LYS A 38 17.63 -4.72 -11.79
CA LYS A 38 16.22 -4.79 -11.37
C LYS A 38 15.39 -5.60 -12.38
N LYS A 39 15.52 -6.92 -12.37
CA LYS A 39 14.78 -7.81 -13.25
C LYS A 39 13.36 -7.83 -12.73
N ARG A 40 12.42 -7.52 -13.63
CA ARG A 40 11.01 -7.65 -13.33
C ARG A 40 10.73 -9.12 -13.04
N LEU A 41 10.00 -9.39 -11.95
CA LEU A 41 9.55 -10.74 -11.64
C LEU A 41 8.69 -11.28 -12.80
N ASN A 42 8.86 -12.54 -13.15
CA ASN A 42 8.03 -13.20 -14.15
C ASN A 42 6.59 -13.34 -13.62
N MET A 43 5.63 -13.48 -14.54
CA MET A 43 4.22 -13.62 -14.23
C MET A 43 3.95 -14.80 -13.28
N GLU A 44 4.62 -15.93 -13.46
CA GLU A 44 4.46 -17.10 -12.57
C GLU A 44 4.96 -16.82 -11.15
N GLN A 45 6.10 -16.12 -11.02
CA GLN A 45 6.61 -15.71 -9.71
C GLN A 45 5.63 -14.77 -9.00
N VAL A 46 5.08 -13.80 -9.74
CA VAL A 46 4.07 -12.88 -9.21
C VAL A 46 2.81 -13.65 -8.77
N LYS A 47 2.30 -14.57 -9.59
CA LYS A 47 1.12 -15.39 -9.25
C LYS A 47 1.32 -16.19 -7.96
N THR A 48 2.50 -16.78 -7.76
CA THR A 48 2.79 -17.55 -6.54
C THR A 48 2.88 -16.64 -5.31
N LEU A 49 3.48 -15.46 -5.45
CA LEU A 49 3.54 -14.44 -4.40
C LEU A 49 2.14 -13.91 -4.04
N GLU A 50 1.29 -13.68 -5.03
CA GLU A 50 -0.11 -13.26 -4.82
C GLU A 50 -0.91 -14.30 -4.06
N ARG A 51 -0.85 -15.57 -4.48
CA ARG A 51 -1.53 -16.66 -3.76
C ARG A 51 -1.05 -16.77 -2.31
N ASN A 52 0.25 -16.62 -2.06
CA ASN A 52 0.79 -16.65 -0.70
C ASN A 52 0.35 -15.44 0.14
N PHE A 53 0.26 -14.26 -0.47
CA PHE A 53 -0.23 -13.05 0.17
C PHE A 53 -1.69 -13.19 0.61
N GLU A 54 -2.53 -13.84 -0.21
CA GLU A 54 -3.93 -14.13 0.13
C GLU A 54 -4.06 -15.07 1.33
N LEU A 55 -3.15 -16.03 1.49
CA LEU A 55 -3.09 -16.92 2.65
C LEU A 55 -2.58 -16.22 3.93
N GLY A 56 -1.84 -15.13 3.79
CA GLY A 56 -1.30 -14.39 4.93
C GLY A 56 -0.57 -13.13 4.50
N ASN A 57 -1.06 -11.98 4.97
CA ASN A 57 -0.49 -10.67 4.68
C ASN A 57 0.85 -10.42 5.43
N LYS A 58 1.03 -11.10 6.56
CA LYS A 58 2.28 -11.10 7.33
C LYS A 58 3.22 -12.17 6.77
N LEU A 59 4.42 -11.73 6.41
CA LEU A 59 5.45 -12.60 5.86
C LEU A 59 6.40 -13.00 6.99
N GLU A 60 6.19 -14.18 7.54
CA GLU A 60 7.07 -14.75 8.57
C GLU A 60 8.46 -15.08 7.99
N PRO A 61 9.54 -14.99 8.79
CA PRO A 61 10.92 -15.26 8.34
C PRO A 61 11.07 -16.63 7.66
N GLU A 62 10.48 -17.68 8.22
CA GLU A 62 10.54 -19.03 7.66
C GLU A 62 9.83 -19.10 6.30
N ARG A 63 8.62 -18.52 6.18
CA ARG A 63 7.87 -18.47 4.92
C ARG A 63 8.62 -17.67 3.86
N LYS A 64 9.28 -16.57 4.23
CA LYS A 64 10.13 -15.76 3.34
C LYS A 64 11.25 -16.62 2.76
N MET A 65 11.94 -17.40 3.58
CA MET A 65 13.04 -18.27 3.13
C MET A 65 12.53 -19.38 2.20
N GLN A 66 11.39 -20.00 2.51
CA GLN A 66 10.77 -21.00 1.65
C GLN A 66 10.38 -20.43 0.28
N LEU A 67 9.77 -19.24 0.24
CA LEU A 67 9.40 -18.57 -1.00
C LEU A 67 10.63 -18.15 -1.83
N ALA A 68 11.67 -17.65 -1.19
CA ALA A 68 12.93 -17.30 -1.84
C ALA A 68 13.53 -18.51 -2.56
N ARG A 69 13.64 -19.65 -1.86
CA ARG A 69 14.14 -20.91 -2.43
C ARG A 69 13.24 -21.42 -3.57
N ALA A 70 11.92 -21.48 -3.34
CA ALA A 70 10.97 -22.02 -4.32
C ALA A 70 10.90 -21.19 -5.61
N LEU A 71 11.10 -19.87 -5.54
CA LEU A 71 11.00 -18.97 -6.68
C LEU A 71 12.36 -18.60 -7.30
N GLY A 72 13.47 -19.06 -6.71
CA GLY A 72 14.83 -18.68 -7.11
C GLY A 72 15.07 -17.18 -6.98
N LEU A 73 14.53 -16.56 -5.93
CA LEU A 73 14.62 -15.13 -5.67
C LEU A 73 15.36 -14.87 -4.37
N GLN A 74 15.96 -13.69 -4.24
CA GLN A 74 16.56 -13.29 -2.96
C GLN A 74 15.47 -13.00 -1.91
N PRO A 75 15.69 -13.35 -0.62
CA PRO A 75 14.76 -13.02 0.47
C PRO A 75 14.38 -11.54 0.51
N ARG A 76 15.32 -10.65 0.17
CA ARG A 76 15.09 -9.20 0.05
C ARG A 76 14.05 -8.84 -1.01
N GLN A 77 14.08 -9.50 -2.18
CA GLN A 77 13.09 -9.25 -3.25
C GLN A 77 11.69 -9.66 -2.80
N ILE A 78 11.55 -10.78 -2.08
CA ILE A 78 10.29 -11.22 -1.48
C ILE A 78 9.78 -10.17 -0.48
N ALA A 79 10.65 -9.70 0.42
CA ALA A 79 10.29 -8.68 1.40
C ALA A 79 9.80 -7.37 0.74
N ILE A 80 10.54 -6.86 -0.24
CA ILE A 80 10.16 -5.65 -1.00
C ILE A 80 8.84 -5.86 -1.74
N TRP A 81 8.64 -7.02 -2.34
CA TRP A 81 7.39 -7.33 -3.04
C TRP A 81 6.20 -7.30 -2.08
N PHE A 82 6.30 -7.95 -0.90
CA PHE A 82 5.25 -7.95 0.11
C PHE A 82 4.97 -6.53 0.66
N GLN A 83 6.01 -5.73 0.89
CA GLN A 83 5.87 -4.33 1.29
C GLN A 83 5.09 -3.52 0.24
N ASN A 84 5.49 -3.61 -1.03
CA ASN A 84 4.81 -2.94 -2.13
C ASN A 84 3.37 -3.43 -2.30
N ARG A 85 3.13 -4.73 -2.12
CA ARG A 85 1.79 -5.31 -2.21
C ARG A 85 0.87 -4.78 -1.12
N ARG A 86 1.36 -4.66 0.12
CA ARG A 86 0.65 -4.03 1.24
C ARG A 86 0.36 -2.57 1.00
N ALA A 87 1.34 -1.81 0.51
CA ALA A 87 1.14 -0.40 0.19
C ALA A 87 0.00 -0.21 -0.82
N ARG A 88 0.02 -0.96 -1.93
CA ARG A 88 -1.06 -0.93 -2.94
C ARG A 88 -2.41 -1.35 -2.38
N TRP A 89 -2.43 -2.37 -1.53
CA TRP A 89 -3.66 -2.80 -0.88
C TRP A 89 -4.23 -1.70 0.03
N LYS A 90 -3.40 -1.06 0.84
CA LYS A 90 -3.80 0.06 1.72
C LYS A 90 -4.34 1.25 0.90
N THR A 91 -3.67 1.62 -0.19
CA THR A 91 -4.16 2.67 -1.10
C THR A 91 -5.55 2.32 -1.65
N LYS A 92 -5.75 1.09 -2.15
CA LYS A 92 -7.04 0.67 -2.69
C LYS A 92 -8.15 0.62 -1.63
N GLN A 93 -7.83 0.33 -0.37
CA GLN A 93 -8.80 0.43 0.72
C GLN A 93 -9.16 1.88 1.01
N LEU A 94 -8.17 2.77 1.14
CA LEU A 94 -8.40 4.20 1.38
C LEU A 94 -9.26 4.85 0.28
N GLU A 95 -9.05 4.48 -0.98
CA GLU A 95 -9.89 4.94 -2.09
C GLU A 95 -11.36 4.55 -1.89
N LYS A 96 -11.63 3.31 -1.50
CA LYS A 96 -12.99 2.82 -1.23
C LYS A 96 -13.63 3.50 -0.03
N ASP A 97 -12.86 3.66 1.04
CA ASP A 97 -13.34 4.30 2.28
C ASP A 97 -13.69 5.76 2.01
N TYR A 98 -12.86 6.45 1.22
CA TYR A 98 -13.14 7.82 0.76
C TYR A 98 -14.41 7.90 -0.09
N ASP A 99 -14.59 7.00 -1.06
CA ASP A 99 -15.79 6.98 -1.90
C ASP A 99 -17.07 6.72 -1.08
N LEU A 100 -16.99 5.85 -0.07
CA LEU A 100 -18.10 5.60 0.85
C LEU A 100 -18.42 6.85 1.68
N LEU A 101 -17.40 7.46 2.29
CA LEU A 101 -17.56 8.64 3.12
C LEU A 101 -18.12 9.82 2.31
N LYS A 102 -17.65 9.98 1.07
CA LYS A 102 -18.14 11.01 0.15
C LYS A 102 -19.63 10.84 -0.16
N LYS A 103 -20.08 9.62 -0.44
CA LYS A 103 -21.52 9.34 -0.66
C LYS A 103 -22.37 9.67 0.56
N GLN A 104 -21.90 9.31 1.75
CA GLN A 104 -22.61 9.63 3.00
C GLN A 104 -22.68 11.15 3.22
N TYR A 105 -21.58 11.85 2.99
CA TYR A 105 -21.55 13.31 3.07
C TYR A 105 -22.52 13.98 2.09
N GLU A 106 -22.55 13.54 0.84
CA GLU A 106 -23.45 14.09 -0.18
C GLU A 106 -24.92 13.87 0.17
N ALA A 107 -25.27 12.70 0.73
CA ALA A 107 -26.63 12.40 1.19
C ALA A 107 -27.06 13.33 2.34
N VAL A 108 -26.24 13.43 3.39
CA VAL A 108 -26.51 14.31 4.54
C VAL A 108 -26.57 15.78 4.11
N LYS A 109 -25.70 16.20 3.20
CA LYS A 109 -25.70 17.56 2.66
C LYS A 109 -27.01 17.85 1.92
N ALA A 110 -27.50 16.92 1.08
CA ALA A 110 -28.75 17.08 0.37
C ALA A 110 -29.94 17.22 1.35
N ASP A 111 -30.01 16.37 2.38
CA ASP A 111 -31.04 16.46 3.41
C ASP A 111 -30.97 17.78 4.18
N ASN A 112 -29.76 18.25 4.49
CA ASN A 112 -29.57 19.53 5.16
C ASN A 112 -30.03 20.71 4.27
N ASP A 113 -29.67 20.70 2.99
CA ASP A 113 -30.09 21.73 2.02
C ASP A 113 -31.62 21.77 1.91
N LEU A 114 -32.29 20.60 1.91
CA LEU A 114 -33.76 20.50 1.93
C LEU A 114 -34.37 21.08 3.22
N LEU A 115 -33.83 20.70 4.39
CA LEU A 115 -34.28 21.23 5.68
C LEU A 115 -34.07 22.74 5.79
N GLN A 116 -32.96 23.27 5.28
CA GLN A 116 -32.72 24.71 5.24
C GLN A 116 -33.75 25.42 4.35
N ALA A 117 -34.07 24.86 3.19
CA ALA A 117 -35.09 25.43 2.30
C ALA A 117 -36.48 25.44 2.96
N GLN A 118 -36.86 24.34 3.63
CA GLN A 118 -38.11 24.26 4.38
C GLN A 118 -38.17 25.28 5.53
N ASN A 119 -37.10 25.39 6.32
CA ASN A 119 -37.03 26.37 7.40
C ASN A 119 -37.15 27.82 6.89
N LYS A 120 -36.46 28.16 5.80
CA LYS A 120 -36.57 29.50 5.17
C LYS A 120 -38.01 29.80 4.73
N LYS A 121 -38.69 28.81 4.16
CA LYS A 121 -40.11 28.96 3.76
C LYS A 121 -41.01 29.23 4.97
N LEU A 122 -40.85 28.46 6.04
CA LEU A 122 -41.61 28.65 7.28
C LEU A 122 -41.33 29.99 7.96
N GLN A 123 -40.12 30.52 7.85
CA GLN A 123 -39.78 31.85 8.38
C GLN A 123 -40.38 33.00 7.56
N SER A 124 -40.78 32.74 6.32
CA SER A 124 -41.38 33.74 5.42
C SER A 124 -42.91 33.73 5.41
N GLU A 125 -43.55 32.75 6.09
CA GLU A 125 -44.99 32.67 6.33
C GLU A 125 -45.34 33.37 7.65
#